data_AF-G8JQI3-F1
#
_entry.id   AF-G8JQI3-F1
#
_cell.length_a   1.000
_cell.length_b   1.000
_cell.length_c   1.000
_cell.angle_alpha   90.00
_cell.angle_beta   90.00
_cell.angle_gamma   90.00
#
_symmetry.space_group_name_H-M   'P 1'
#
loop_
_entity.id
_entity.type
_entity.pdbx_description
1 polymer ?
#
loop_
_entity_poly.entity_id
_entity_poly.type
_entity_poly.pdbx_seq_one_letter_code
_entity_poly.pdbx_strand_id
1 'polypeptide(L)'
;MAQQDLHKLHSNFEEVEVRLASIIESFVELGVSVYDFPGTQESTQGMVTNLKRNVERIKQLNQQSNDPESQLNNISIPLEVLQYIEDGRNPDVYTREFVEAIRRSNQYQRAKMHALGKLRDSLAEKIAEEFPDLESHVKGIIERVTGSSGK
;
A
#
# COMPACT_ATOMS: atom_id res chain seq x y z
N MET A 1 9.58 15.64 16.11
CA MET A 1 8.65 14.52 16.40
C MET A 1 8.58 13.55 15.24
N ALA A 2 8.08 13.92 14.05
CA ALA A 2 7.91 13.00 12.91
C ALA A 2 9.17 12.16 12.51
N GLN A 3 10.37 12.73 12.62
CA GLN A 3 11.61 12.05 12.23
C GLN A 3 12.08 11.00 13.26
N GLN A 4 11.78 11.20 14.55
CA GLN A 4 12.08 10.19 15.59
C GLN A 4 11.12 9.01 15.51
N ASP A 5 9.86 9.25 15.17
CA ASP A 5 8.87 8.18 15.00
C ASP A 5 9.18 7.30 13.78
N LEU A 6 9.63 7.92 12.67
CA LEU A 6 10.04 7.15 11.48
C LEU A 6 11.26 6.25 11.72
N HIS A 7 12.24 6.72 12.52
CA HIS A 7 13.42 5.94 12.87
C HIS A 7 13.07 4.77 13.80
N LYS A 8 12.19 4.98 14.79
CA LYS A 8 11.69 3.91 15.65
C LYS A 8 10.94 2.86 14.85
N LEU A 9 10.12 3.29 13.89
CA LEU A 9 9.41 2.37 13.00
C LEU A 9 10.37 1.51 12.17
N HIS A 10 11.41 2.09 11.57
CA HIS A 10 12.43 1.32 10.83
C HIS A 10 13.14 0.32 11.74
N SER A 11 13.53 0.73 12.95
CA SER A 11 14.16 -0.16 13.92
C SER A 11 13.27 -1.35 14.29
N ASN A 12 11.96 -1.12 14.45
CA ASN A 12 11.00 -2.19 14.73
C ASN A 12 10.86 -3.16 13.55
N PHE A 13 10.87 -2.64 12.32
CA PHE A 13 10.85 -3.47 11.11
C PHE A 13 12.11 -4.33 10.99
N GLU A 14 13.28 -3.74 11.20
CA GLU A 14 14.56 -4.47 11.17
C GLU A 14 14.58 -5.59 12.22
N GLU A 15 14.09 -5.34 13.44
CA GLU A 15 14.03 -6.37 14.48
C GLU A 15 13.11 -7.54 14.08
N VAL A 16 11.93 -7.24 13.55
CA VAL A 16 10.96 -8.25 13.08
C VAL A 16 11.53 -9.03 11.90
N GLU A 17 12.20 -8.36 10.95
CA GLU A 17 12.82 -8.98 9.78
C GLU A 17 13.93 -9.96 10.19
N VAL A 18 14.84 -9.55 11.06
CA VAL A 18 15.92 -10.41 11.56
C VAL A 18 15.37 -11.63 12.29
N ARG A 19 14.32 -11.45 13.12
CA ARG A 19 13.65 -12.57 13.81
C ARG A 19 12.98 -13.53 12.82
N LEU A 20 12.29 -13.01 11.80
CA LEU A 20 11.65 -13.82 10.77
C LEU A 20 12.68 -14.63 9.99
N ALA A 21 13.79 -14.01 9.57
CA ALA A 21 14.90 -14.68 8.89
C ALA A 21 15.48 -15.82 9.74
N SER A 22 15.72 -15.57 11.03
CA SER A 22 16.22 -16.60 11.97
C SER A 22 15.27 -17.78 12.13
N ILE A 23 13.95 -17.53 12.11
CA ILE A 23 12.94 -18.60 12.14
C ILE A 23 13.00 -19.44 10.85
N ILE A 24 13.08 -18.79 9.69
CA ILE A 24 13.19 -19.48 8.39
C ILE A 24 14.45 -20.35 8.36
N GLU A 25 15.59 -19.81 8.75
CA GLU A 25 16.86 -20.54 8.81
C GLU A 25 16.75 -21.77 9.73
N SER A 26 16.13 -21.61 10.90
CA SER A 26 15.93 -22.74 11.82
C SER A 26 14.98 -23.81 11.28
N PHE A 27 14.03 -23.47 10.40
CA PHE A 27 13.23 -24.47 9.68
C PHE A 27 14.03 -25.19 8.59
N VAL A 28 14.94 -24.49 7.91
CA VAL A 28 15.86 -25.11 6.94
C VAL A 28 16.77 -26.10 7.65
N GLU A 29 17.40 -25.71 8.76
CA GLU A 29 18.22 -26.60 9.61
C GLU A 29 17.42 -27.83 10.08
N LEU A 30 16.19 -27.61 10.53
CA LEU A 30 15.29 -28.69 10.94
C LEU A 30 14.99 -29.63 9.76
N GLY A 31 14.76 -29.09 8.56
CA GLY A 31 14.55 -29.89 7.35
C GLY A 31 15.75 -30.79 7.01
N VAL A 32 16.97 -30.26 7.13
CA VAL A 32 18.21 -31.04 6.95
C VAL A 32 18.32 -32.12 8.04
N SER A 33 18.04 -31.77 9.30
CA SER A 33 18.08 -32.72 10.42
C SER A 33 17.06 -33.86 10.30
N VAL A 34 15.90 -33.61 9.67
CA VAL A 34 14.90 -34.63 9.36
C VAL A 34 15.36 -35.53 8.22
N TYR A 35 16.03 -34.96 7.22
CA TYR A 35 16.54 -35.70 6.07
C TYR A 35 17.67 -36.67 6.46
N ASP A 36 18.64 -36.21 7.25
CA ASP A 36 19.80 -37.02 7.72
C ASP A 36 19.52 -37.73 9.06
N PHE A 37 18.27 -38.11 9.30
CA PHE A 37 17.84 -38.61 10.61
C PHE A 37 18.45 -39.99 10.94
N PRO A 38 19.28 -40.11 12.00
CA PRO A 38 20.00 -41.35 12.30
C PRO A 38 19.17 -42.40 13.06
N GLY A 39 17.92 -42.10 13.44
CA GLY A 39 17.03 -43.06 14.11
C GLY A 39 17.29 -43.25 15.61
N THR A 40 18.16 -42.45 16.23
CA THR A 40 18.49 -42.58 17.65
C THR A 40 17.48 -41.87 18.56
N GLN A 41 17.42 -42.25 19.84
CA GLN A 41 16.57 -41.54 20.81
C GLN A 41 17.05 -40.09 21.01
N GLU A 42 18.36 -39.83 21.05
CA GLU A 42 18.88 -38.47 21.23
C GLU A 42 18.53 -37.56 20.04
N SER A 43 18.62 -38.06 18.80
CA SER A 43 18.27 -37.29 17.60
C SER A 43 16.78 -36.98 17.55
N THR A 44 15.92 -37.92 17.95
CA THR A 44 14.47 -37.68 18.07
C THR A 44 14.18 -36.59 19.09
N GLN A 45 14.83 -36.63 20.25
CA GLN A 45 14.62 -35.65 21.32
C GLN A 45 15.13 -34.26 20.93
N GLY A 46 16.28 -34.17 20.25
CA GLY A 46 16.82 -32.92 19.73
C GLY A 46 15.89 -32.28 18.70
N MET A 47 15.36 -33.07 17.77
CA MET A 47 14.43 -32.61 16.73
C MET A 47 13.11 -32.07 17.32
N VAL A 48 12.51 -32.80 18.27
CA VAL A 48 11.29 -32.36 18.96
C VAL A 48 11.54 -31.07 19.76
N THR A 49 12.72 -30.93 20.35
CA THR A 49 13.11 -29.72 21.09
C THR A 49 13.25 -28.53 20.15
N ASN A 50 13.90 -28.70 19.00
CA ASN A 50 14.02 -27.66 17.97
C ASN A 50 12.66 -27.25 17.40
N LEU A 51 11.78 -28.22 17.12
CA LEU A 51 10.43 -27.96 16.65
C LEU A 51 9.61 -27.15 17.68
N LYS A 52 9.65 -27.54 18.96
CA LYS A 52 9.02 -26.76 20.04
C LYS A 52 9.58 -25.34 20.14
N ARG A 53 10.90 -25.19 20.00
CA ARG A 53 11.56 -23.89 20.02
C ARG A 53 11.12 -23.01 18.85
N ASN A 54 10.95 -23.57 17.66
CA ASN A 54 10.48 -22.82 16.49
C ASN A 54 9.01 -22.40 16.62
N VAL A 55 8.15 -23.27 17.16
CA VAL A 55 6.77 -22.89 17.49
C VAL A 55 6.72 -21.75 18.50
N GLU A 56 7.53 -21.79 19.55
CA GLU A 56 7.59 -20.71 20.53
C GLU A 56 8.13 -19.40 19.93
N ARG A 57 9.11 -19.47 19.02
CA ARG A 57 9.60 -18.29 18.27
C ARG A 57 8.52 -17.67 17.41
N ILE A 58 7.71 -18.47 16.69
CA ILE A 58 6.57 -17.96 15.89
C ILE A 58 5.54 -17.27 16.80
N LYS A 59 5.22 -17.89 17.94
CA LYS A 59 4.28 -17.32 18.90
C LYS A 59 4.78 -15.97 19.43
N GLN A 60 6.05 -15.89 19.81
CA GLN A 60 6.68 -14.64 20.27
C GLN A 60 6.66 -13.58 19.17
N LEU A 61 6.99 -13.94 17.93
CA LEU A 61 6.92 -13.03 16.78
C LEU A 61 5.50 -12.47 16.62
N ASN A 62 4.48 -13.32 16.64
CA ASN A 62 3.08 -12.89 16.51
C ASN A 62 2.67 -11.92 17.64
N GLN A 63 3.06 -12.23 18.89
CA GLN A 63 2.75 -11.37 20.03
C GLN A 63 3.41 -9.99 19.94
N GLN A 64 4.67 -9.95 19.49
CA GLN A 64 5.40 -8.69 19.32
C GLN A 64 4.89 -7.87 18.14
N SER A 65 4.58 -8.52 17.02
CA SER A 65 4.04 -7.84 15.83
C SER A 65 2.64 -7.28 16.06
N ASN A 66 1.82 -7.93 16.89
CA ASN A 66 0.46 -7.51 17.21
C ASN A 66 0.34 -6.72 18.52
N ASP A 67 1.45 -6.34 19.16
CA ASP A 67 1.43 -5.54 20.39
C ASP A 67 0.68 -4.20 20.13
N PRO A 68 -0.42 -3.90 20.86
CA PRO A 68 -1.18 -2.66 20.69
C PRO A 68 -0.34 -1.38 20.79
N GLU A 69 0.76 -1.43 21.55
CA GLU A 69 1.68 -0.29 21.71
C GLU A 69 2.73 -0.21 20.58
N SER A 70 2.79 -1.23 19.71
CA SER A 70 3.69 -1.26 18.57
C SER A 70 3.23 -0.31 17.48
N GLN A 71 4.18 0.47 16.95
CA GLN A 71 3.94 1.35 15.80
C GLN A 71 3.58 0.58 14.52
N LEU A 72 3.82 -0.74 14.48
CA LEU A 72 3.47 -1.61 13.35
C LEU A 72 1.95 -1.73 13.16
N ASN A 73 1.17 -1.69 14.26
CA ASN A 73 -0.29 -1.74 14.20
C ASN A 73 -0.92 -0.51 13.52
N ASN A 74 -0.17 0.58 13.37
CA ASN A 74 -0.64 1.78 12.66
C ASN A 74 -0.57 1.65 11.13
N ILE A 75 -0.01 0.54 10.61
CA ILE A 75 0.21 0.35 9.17
C ILE A 75 -0.89 -0.55 8.62
N SER A 76 -1.74 0.03 7.78
CA SER A 76 -2.73 -0.72 7.02
C SER A 76 -2.13 -1.22 5.72
N ILE A 77 -2.18 -2.54 5.51
CA ILE A 77 -1.74 -3.18 4.26
C ILE A 77 -2.99 -3.43 3.39
N PRO A 78 -3.01 -2.96 2.12
CA PRO A 78 -4.10 -3.26 1.21
C PRO A 78 -4.24 -4.77 0.96
N LEU A 79 -5.48 -5.27 0.84
CA LEU A 79 -5.75 -6.69 0.64
C LEU A 79 -5.15 -7.19 -0.69
N GLU A 80 -5.11 -6.34 -1.70
CA GLU A 80 -4.52 -6.64 -3.00
C GLU A 80 -3.02 -6.96 -2.88
N VAL A 81 -2.30 -6.32 -1.96
CA VAL A 81 -0.88 -6.63 -1.70
C VAL A 81 -0.74 -8.04 -1.10
N LEU A 82 -1.65 -8.42 -0.19
CA LEU A 82 -1.67 -9.78 0.37
C LEU A 82 -1.89 -10.83 -0.73
N GLN A 83 -2.81 -10.56 -1.66
CA GLN A 83 -3.06 -11.45 -2.79
C GLN A 83 -1.84 -11.61 -3.70
N TYR A 84 -1.06 -10.54 -3.93
CA TYR A 84 0.20 -10.64 -4.68
C TYR A 84 1.20 -11.57 -3.99
N ILE A 85 1.29 -11.51 -2.65
CA ILE A 85 2.17 -12.39 -1.87
C ILE A 85 1.70 -13.85 -1.97
N GLU A 86 0.40 -14.11 -1.83
CA GLU A 86 -0.18 -15.46 -1.96
C GLU A 86 0.06 -16.07 -3.34
N ASP A 87 -0.03 -15.26 -4.40
CA ASP A 87 0.24 -15.66 -5.78
C ASP A 87 1.74 -15.76 -6.12
N GLY A 88 2.64 -15.46 -5.17
CA GLY A 88 4.09 -15.46 -5.38
C GLY A 88 4.59 -14.33 -6.31
N ARG A 89 3.81 -13.25 -6.46
CA ARG A 89 4.18 -12.06 -7.24
C ARG A 89 4.90 -11.05 -6.36
N ASN A 90 5.79 -10.24 -6.97
CA ASN A 90 6.44 -9.15 -6.26
C ASN A 90 5.40 -8.04 -5.91
N PRO A 91 5.19 -7.69 -4.63
CA PRO A 91 4.27 -6.63 -4.22
C PRO A 91 4.63 -5.23 -4.76
N ASP A 92 5.89 -4.98 -5.15
CA ASP A 92 6.30 -3.72 -5.78
C ASP A 92 5.57 -3.46 -7.11
N VAL A 93 5.15 -4.54 -7.78
CA VAL A 93 4.38 -4.44 -9.02
C VAL A 93 3.03 -3.79 -8.76
N TYR A 94 2.36 -4.15 -7.66
CA TYR A 94 1.11 -3.51 -7.25
C TYR A 94 1.31 -2.00 -7.02
N THR A 95 2.36 -1.64 -6.28
CA THR A 95 2.68 -0.22 -6.02
C THR A 95 2.91 0.54 -7.33
N ARG A 96 3.66 -0.03 -8.27
CA ARG A 96 3.88 0.56 -9.59
C ARG A 96 2.57 0.74 -10.36
N GLU A 97 1.76 -0.31 -10.44
CA GLU A 97 0.47 -0.30 -11.16
C GLU A 97 -0.49 0.73 -10.54
N PHE A 98 -0.51 0.84 -9.22
CA PHE A 98 -1.32 1.79 -8.49
C PHE A 98 -0.92 3.24 -8.81
N VAL A 99 0.39 3.55 -8.79
CA VAL A 99 0.90 4.87 -9.15
C VAL A 99 0.58 5.21 -10.62
N GLU A 100 0.75 4.25 -11.53
CA GLU A 100 0.40 4.41 -12.94
C GLU A 100 -1.10 4.64 -13.15
N ALA A 101 -1.95 3.90 -12.44
CA ALA A 101 -3.40 4.04 -12.47
C ALA A 101 -3.84 5.44 -11.97
N ILE A 102 -3.26 5.91 -10.86
CA ILE A 102 -3.53 7.26 -10.34
C ILE A 102 -3.11 8.31 -11.37
N ARG A 103 -1.92 8.19 -11.95
CA ARG A 103 -1.44 9.13 -12.96
C ARG A 103 -2.38 9.16 -14.17
N ARG A 104 -2.77 7.99 -14.69
CA ARG A 104 -3.70 7.87 -15.82
C ARG A 104 -5.07 8.47 -15.49
N SER A 105 -5.60 8.18 -14.31
CA SER A 105 -6.87 8.74 -13.82
C SER A 105 -6.80 10.26 -13.71
N ASN A 106 -5.74 10.81 -13.12
CA ASN A 106 -5.57 12.26 -12.99
C ASN A 106 -5.52 12.95 -14.36
N GLN A 107 -4.73 12.42 -15.30
CA GLN A 107 -4.66 12.95 -16.67
C GLN A 107 -6.00 12.87 -17.38
N TYR A 108 -6.70 11.75 -17.24
CA TYR A 108 -8.03 11.56 -17.81
C TYR A 108 -9.05 12.57 -17.26
N GLN A 109 -9.10 12.75 -15.93
CA GLN A 109 -10.00 13.73 -15.31
C GLN A 109 -9.67 15.16 -15.74
N ARG A 110 -8.38 15.53 -15.80
CA ARG A 110 -7.95 16.84 -16.29
C ARG A 110 -8.37 17.07 -17.75
N ALA A 111 -8.17 16.07 -18.62
CA ALA A 111 -8.56 16.15 -20.02
C ALA A 111 -10.08 16.31 -20.15
N LYS A 112 -10.86 15.57 -19.35
CA LYS A 112 -12.32 15.67 -19.29
C LYS A 112 -12.76 17.06 -18.83
N MET A 113 -12.16 17.61 -17.77
CA MET A 113 -12.45 18.97 -17.31
C MET A 113 -12.15 20.01 -18.39
N HIS A 114 -11.03 19.88 -19.09
CA HIS A 114 -10.65 20.79 -20.15
C HIS A 114 -11.58 20.68 -21.38
N ALA A 115 -11.98 19.47 -21.77
CA ALA A 115 -12.94 19.27 -22.85
C ALA A 115 -14.32 19.85 -22.52
N LEU A 116 -14.79 19.68 -21.28
CA LEU A 116 -16.03 20.28 -20.80
C LEU A 116 -15.94 21.81 -20.73
N GLY A 117 -14.78 22.35 -20.33
CA GLY A 117 -14.51 23.79 -20.38
C GLY A 117 -14.61 24.35 -21.80
N LYS A 118 -13.97 23.69 -22.77
CA LYS A 118 -14.09 24.06 -24.20
C LYS A 118 -15.52 24.00 -24.73
N LEU A 119 -16.28 22.96 -24.35
CA LEU A 119 -17.68 22.84 -24.73
C LEU A 119 -18.51 23.99 -24.16
N ARG A 120 -18.31 24.33 -22.88
CA ARG A 120 -18.96 25.48 -22.24
C ARG A 120 -18.66 26.77 -23.00
N ASP A 121 -17.39 27.04 -23.29
CA ASP A 121 -16.98 28.29 -23.93
C ASP A 121 -17.53 28.41 -25.36
N SER A 122 -17.47 27.32 -26.15
CA SER A 122 -18.02 27.29 -27.51
C SER A 122 -19.54 27.41 -27.53
N LEU A 123 -20.25 26.77 -26.60
CA LEU A 123 -21.70 26.89 -26.51
C LEU A 123 -22.11 28.31 -26.09
N ALA A 124 -21.38 28.91 -25.16
CA ALA A 124 -21.61 30.27 -24.72
C ALA A 124 -21.43 31.29 -25.86
N GLU A 125 -20.37 31.13 -26.66
CA GLU A 125 -20.12 31.94 -27.85
C GLU A 125 -21.30 31.85 -28.83
N LYS A 126 -21.77 30.63 -29.14
CA LYS A 126 -22.91 30.44 -30.06
C LYS A 126 -24.22 31.00 -29.53
N ILE A 127 -24.48 30.89 -28.23
CA ILE A 127 -25.67 31.49 -27.63
C ILE A 127 -25.61 33.03 -27.69
N ALA A 128 -24.43 33.63 -27.47
CA ALA A 128 -24.25 35.07 -27.58
C ALA A 128 -24.39 35.59 -29.02
N GLU A 129 -23.92 34.82 -30.02
CA GLU A 129 -24.08 35.15 -31.44
C GLU A 129 -25.56 35.11 -31.89
N GLU A 130 -26.30 34.07 -31.53
CA GLU A 130 -27.70 33.88 -31.97
C GLU A 130 -28.70 34.69 -31.13
N PHE A 131 -28.39 34.95 -29.86
CA PHE A 131 -29.28 35.67 -28.92
C PHE A 131 -28.53 36.78 -28.16
N PRO A 132 -28.36 37.97 -28.75
CA PRO A 132 -27.60 39.07 -28.17
C PRO A 132 -28.13 39.53 -26.79
N ASP A 133 -29.46 39.47 -26.59
CA ASP A 133 -30.11 39.87 -25.33
C ASP A 133 -29.69 38.98 -24.12
N LEU A 134 -29.19 37.77 -24.39
CA LEU A 134 -28.79 36.79 -23.37
C LEU A 134 -27.29 36.83 -23.03
N GLU A 135 -26.49 37.62 -23.76
CA GLU A 135 -25.03 37.65 -23.60
C GLU A 135 -24.59 37.97 -22.16
N SER A 136 -25.26 38.92 -21.51
CA SER A 136 -24.99 39.33 -20.13
C SER A 136 -25.23 38.20 -19.12
N HIS A 137 -26.30 37.42 -19.33
CA HIS A 137 -26.64 36.27 -18.49
C HIS A 137 -25.65 35.12 -18.68
N VAL A 138 -25.23 34.84 -19.92
CA VAL A 138 -24.25 33.79 -20.23
C VAL A 138 -22.88 34.11 -19.62
N LYS A 139 -22.40 35.36 -19.73
CA LYS A 139 -21.14 35.79 -19.08
C LYS A 139 -21.20 35.60 -17.56
N GLY A 140 -22.30 36.01 -16.92
CA GLY A 140 -22.49 35.82 -15.48
C GLY A 140 -22.57 34.35 -15.05
N ILE A 141 -23.00 33.43 -15.93
CA ILE A 141 -22.96 31.98 -15.66
C ILE A 141 -21.53 31.45 -15.73
N ILE A 142 -20.75 31.84 -16.74
CA ILE A 142 -19.35 31.40 -16.88
C ILE A 142 -18.54 31.83 -15.66
N GLU A 143 -18.65 33.09 -15.24
CA GLU A 143 -17.91 33.63 -14.09
C GLU A 143 -18.19 32.86 -12.79
N ARG A 144 -19.45 32.47 -12.57
CA ARG A 144 -19.84 31.64 -11.41
C ARG A 144 -19.31 30.21 -11.50
N VAL A 145 -19.26 29.64 -12.71
CA VAL A 145 -18.83 28.25 -12.94
C VAL A 145 -17.31 28.09 -12.93
N THR A 146 -16.55 29.08 -13.43
CA THR A 146 -15.08 29.08 -13.34
C THR A 146 -14.57 29.44 -11.95
N GLY A 147 -15.42 30.04 -11.12
CA GLY A 147 -15.05 30.61 -9.84
C GLY A 147 -14.18 31.86 -10.04
N SER A 148 -14.63 33.00 -9.54
CA SER A 148 -13.72 34.10 -9.25
C SER A 148 -12.73 33.63 -8.17
N SER A 149 -11.58 33.08 -8.58
CA SER A 149 -10.33 33.33 -7.86
C SER A 149 -9.93 34.78 -8.11
N GLY A 150 -10.70 35.70 -7.54
CA GLY A 150 -10.45 37.12 -7.52
C GLY A 150 -10.71 37.60 -6.11
N LYS A 151 -9.66 38.10 -5.47
CA LYS A 151 -9.77 39.02 -4.33
C LYS A 151 -10.74 40.16 -4.63
#